data_AF-A0A022PXF1-F1
#
_entry.id   AF-A0A022PXF1-F1
#
_cell.length_a   1.000
_cell.length_b   1.000
_cell.length_c   1.000
_cell.angle_alpha   90.00
_cell.angle_beta   90.00
_cell.angle_gamma   90.00
#
_symmetry.space_group_name_H-M   'P 1'
#
loop_
_entity.id
_entity.type
_entity.pdbx_description
1 polymer ?
#
loop_
_entity_poly.entity_id
_entity_poly.type
_entity_poly.pdbx_seq_one_letter_code
_entity_poly.pdbx_strand_id
1 'polypeptide(L)'
;ATWFKQLSTLTKRSFTNMSRDFGYYWLRIIVFITVSICVGSVFHNVGSNYHAILARGACGGFISSFMTFMTIGGFPSFIEEMKVFYKERLNGHYGVGVFILSNFLSSFPFLIAISLSSASITYFMSSTFMMGVILGAGLIGIMMATAGFFRLLPELPKIFWTYPVFYINYMSWALQGAYKNDMIGIEFDSLYPDQPKLKGEEVLTSMIGITLDHSKWWDLAAVAAILVAYRLLFFFILKLKERAMPIFKTYYANKQITSTP
;
A
#
# COMPACT_ATOMS: atom_id res chain seq x y z
N ALA A 1 8.80 33.93 -7.31
CA ALA A 1 8.41 33.74 -5.89
C ALA A 1 9.35 32.71 -5.26
N THR A 2 9.68 32.84 -3.97
CA THR A 2 10.58 31.90 -3.27
C THR A 2 9.99 30.48 -3.24
N TRP A 3 10.85 29.47 -3.40
CA TRP A 3 10.47 28.05 -3.46
C TRP A 3 9.58 27.61 -2.27
N PHE A 4 9.93 28.01 -1.04
CA PHE A 4 9.13 27.74 0.16
C PHE A 4 7.73 28.36 0.13
N LYS A 5 7.56 29.54 -0.49
CA LYS A 5 6.25 30.20 -0.62
C LYS A 5 5.36 29.47 -1.63
N GLN A 6 5.95 28.99 -2.74
CA GLN A 6 5.27 28.11 -3.70
C GLN A 6 4.83 26.80 -3.02
N LEU A 7 5.74 26.15 -2.28
CA LEU A 7 5.46 24.92 -1.54
C LEU A 7 4.31 25.10 -0.54
N SER A 8 4.40 26.09 0.35
CA SER A 8 3.38 26.35 1.38
C SER A 8 2.00 26.63 0.76
N THR A 9 1.95 27.46 -0.29
CA THR A 9 0.70 27.82 -0.97
C THR A 9 0.07 26.63 -1.68
N LEU A 10 0.88 25.83 -2.37
CA LEU A 10 0.42 24.65 -3.10
C LEU A 10 -0.01 23.53 -2.14
N THR A 11 0.71 23.31 -1.03
CA THR A 11 0.31 22.37 0.03
C THR A 11 -1.01 22.80 0.67
N LYS A 12 -1.18 24.08 1.03
CA LYS A 12 -2.44 24.60 1.60
C LYS A 12 -3.62 24.42 0.63
N ARG A 13 -3.42 24.68 -0.66
CA ARG A 13 -4.44 24.48 -1.69
C ARG A 13 -4.78 22.99 -1.88
N SER A 14 -3.78 22.14 -2.05
CA SER A 14 -3.96 20.69 -2.21
C SER A 14 -4.70 20.12 -1.00
N PHE A 15 -4.26 20.42 0.22
CA PHE A 15 -4.96 20.03 1.46
C PHE A 15 -6.42 20.52 1.53
N THR A 16 -6.68 21.77 1.14
CA THR A 16 -8.05 22.33 1.11
C THR A 16 -8.93 21.68 0.04
N ASN A 17 -8.34 21.27 -1.09
CA ASN A 17 -9.05 20.53 -2.14
C ASN A 17 -9.43 19.13 -1.62
N MET A 18 -8.46 18.45 -1.00
CA MET A 18 -8.61 17.09 -0.47
C MET A 18 -9.61 17.02 0.69
N SER A 19 -9.64 18.01 1.59
CA SER A 19 -10.61 18.02 2.70
C SER A 19 -12.04 18.31 2.27
N ARG A 20 -12.23 19.01 1.15
CA ARG A 20 -13.55 19.37 0.57
C ARG A 20 -14.09 18.32 -0.41
N ASP A 21 -13.23 17.43 -0.93
CA ASP A 21 -13.62 16.34 -1.82
C ASP A 21 -14.25 15.16 -1.05
N PHE A 22 -15.53 15.34 -0.71
CA PHE A 22 -16.31 14.41 0.13
C PHE A 22 -16.45 13.02 -0.49
N GLY A 23 -16.67 12.94 -1.81
CA GLY A 23 -16.84 11.67 -2.52
C GLY A 23 -15.57 10.81 -2.55
N TYR A 24 -14.41 11.40 -2.28
CA TYR A 24 -13.11 10.77 -2.50
C TYR A 24 -12.36 10.42 -1.20
N TYR A 25 -12.17 11.38 -0.27
CA TYR A 25 -11.49 11.09 1.01
C TYR A 25 -12.46 10.62 2.10
N TRP A 26 -13.60 11.28 2.26
CA TRP A 26 -14.53 10.98 3.35
C TRP A 26 -15.26 9.65 3.13
N LEU A 27 -15.76 9.40 1.92
CA LEU A 27 -16.33 8.10 1.54
C LEU A 27 -15.32 6.97 1.77
N ARG A 28 -14.04 7.19 1.44
CA ARG A 28 -12.97 6.22 1.70
C ARG A 28 -12.77 5.97 3.19
N ILE A 29 -12.70 7.01 4.03
CA ILE A 29 -12.61 6.86 5.50
C ILE A 29 -13.79 6.03 6.04
N ILE A 30 -15.01 6.32 5.58
CA ILE A 30 -16.22 5.57 5.99
C ILE A 30 -16.09 4.09 5.59
N VAL A 31 -15.76 3.79 4.33
CA VAL A 31 -15.59 2.41 3.86
C VAL A 31 -14.48 1.67 4.60
N PHE A 32 -13.36 2.33 4.93
CA PHE A 32 -12.30 1.74 5.75
C PHE A 32 -12.78 1.43 7.16
N ILE A 33 -13.52 2.33 7.81
CA ILE A 33 -14.08 2.11 9.15
C ILE A 33 -15.07 0.94 9.11
N THR A 34 -16.03 0.94 8.16
CA THR A 34 -17.00 -0.14 8.02
C THR A 34 -16.32 -1.50 7.80
N VAL A 35 -15.37 -1.60 6.86
CA VAL A 35 -14.69 -2.87 6.61
C VAL A 35 -13.78 -3.28 7.76
N SER A 36 -13.13 -2.34 8.45
CA SER A 36 -12.34 -2.67 9.65
C SER A 36 -13.22 -3.19 10.79
N ILE A 37 -14.43 -2.64 10.96
CA ILE A 37 -15.43 -3.15 11.90
C ILE A 37 -15.91 -4.54 11.47
N CYS A 38 -16.17 -4.79 10.18
CA CYS A 38 -16.58 -6.12 9.70
C CYS A 38 -15.47 -7.18 9.86
N VAL A 39 -14.22 -6.85 9.57
CA VAL A 39 -13.06 -7.72 9.82
C VAL A 39 -12.92 -7.97 11.32
N GLY A 40 -12.97 -6.91 12.12
CA GLY A 40 -12.94 -6.97 13.57
C GLY A 40 -14.13 -7.70 14.22
N SER A 41 -15.28 -7.82 13.56
CA SER A 41 -16.40 -8.59 14.11
C SER A 41 -16.38 -10.05 13.68
N VAL A 42 -15.99 -10.33 12.43
CA VAL A 42 -15.90 -11.70 11.87
C VAL A 42 -14.83 -12.48 12.60
N PHE A 43 -13.64 -11.89 12.59
CA PHE A 43 -12.64 -12.30 13.51
C PHE A 43 -13.00 -11.57 14.83
N HIS A 44 -13.58 -12.19 15.86
CA HIS A 44 -13.58 -11.68 17.26
C HIS A 44 -13.16 -12.69 18.39
N ASN A 45 -12.07 -12.40 19.12
CA ASN A 45 -11.39 -13.21 20.18
C ASN A 45 -10.80 -14.62 19.74
N VAL A 46 -9.50 -14.75 19.38
CA VAL A 46 -8.89 -16.05 18.91
C VAL A 46 -8.53 -17.04 20.02
N GLY A 47 -8.07 -16.53 21.16
CA GLY A 47 -7.14 -17.27 22.02
C GLY A 47 -5.75 -17.51 21.39
N SER A 48 -5.07 -18.54 21.88
CA SER A 48 -3.70 -18.97 21.52
C SER A 48 -3.65 -20.36 20.86
N ASN A 49 -4.81 -20.98 20.61
CA ASN A 49 -4.94 -22.34 20.06
C ASN A 49 -4.21 -22.50 18.72
N TYR A 50 -3.79 -23.71 18.35
CA TYR A 50 -3.14 -24.00 17.05
C TYR A 50 -3.87 -23.39 15.84
N HIS A 51 -5.21 -23.48 15.78
CA HIS A 51 -6.02 -22.89 14.70
C HIS A 51 -6.00 -21.34 14.67
N ALA A 52 -5.61 -20.68 15.76
CA ALA A 52 -5.45 -19.23 15.83
C ALA A 52 -4.30 -18.72 14.96
N ILE A 53 -3.25 -19.53 14.75
CA ILE A 53 -2.09 -19.19 13.92
C ILE A 53 -2.53 -18.84 12.51
N LEU A 54 -3.31 -19.74 11.87
CA LEU A 54 -3.81 -19.55 10.51
C LEU A 54 -4.82 -18.40 10.44
N ALA A 55 -5.65 -18.21 11.47
CA ALA A 55 -6.60 -17.10 11.53
C ALA A 55 -5.91 -15.73 11.60
N ARG A 56 -4.84 -15.59 12.41
CA ARG A 56 -3.99 -14.40 12.45
C ARG A 56 -3.29 -14.14 11.12
N GLY A 57 -2.74 -15.20 10.51
CA GLY A 57 -2.20 -15.18 9.14
C GLY A 57 -3.21 -14.61 8.13
N ALA A 58 -4.41 -15.19 8.08
CA ALA A 58 -5.47 -14.76 7.18
C ALA A 58 -5.91 -13.30 7.42
N CYS A 59 -6.03 -12.89 8.68
CA CYS A 59 -6.40 -11.53 9.06
C CYS A 59 -5.38 -10.49 8.54
N GLY A 60 -4.09 -10.70 8.82
CA GLY A 60 -3.00 -9.83 8.35
C GLY A 60 -2.95 -9.70 6.81
N GLY A 61 -3.08 -10.82 6.10
CA GLY A 61 -3.14 -10.84 4.64
C GLY A 61 -4.36 -10.11 4.06
N PHE A 62 -5.54 -10.24 4.69
CA PHE A 62 -6.76 -9.54 4.28
C PHE A 62 -6.64 -8.02 4.48
N ILE A 63 -6.21 -7.56 5.65
CA ILE A 63 -6.03 -6.13 5.95
C ILE A 63 -5.06 -5.51 4.94
N SER A 64 -3.89 -6.12 4.76
CA SER A 64 -2.86 -5.64 3.82
C SER A 64 -3.38 -5.52 2.38
N SER A 65 -4.12 -6.54 1.92
CA SER A 65 -4.70 -6.57 0.58
C SER A 65 -5.81 -5.53 0.39
N PHE A 66 -6.69 -5.37 1.39
CA PHE A 66 -7.79 -4.41 1.35
C PHE A 66 -7.29 -2.96 1.40
N MET A 67 -6.31 -2.67 2.27
CA MET A 67 -5.64 -1.37 2.30
C MET A 67 -5.04 -1.03 0.93
N THR A 68 -4.37 -1.99 0.29
CA THR A 68 -3.78 -1.85 -1.04
C THR A 68 -4.83 -1.55 -2.11
N PHE A 69 -5.87 -2.38 -2.22
CA PHE A 69 -6.91 -2.22 -3.26
C PHE A 69 -7.56 -0.83 -3.22
N MET A 70 -7.89 -0.36 -2.01
CA MET A 70 -8.51 0.95 -1.84
C MET A 70 -7.57 2.13 -2.19
N THR A 71 -6.25 1.93 -2.30
CA THR A 71 -5.36 2.98 -2.85
C THR A 71 -5.61 3.27 -4.32
N ILE A 72 -6.10 2.29 -5.10
CA ILE A 72 -6.41 2.43 -6.53
C ILE A 72 -7.60 3.37 -6.74
N GLY A 73 -8.58 3.36 -5.82
CA GLY A 73 -9.65 4.36 -5.76
C GLY A 73 -9.12 5.80 -5.61
N GLY A 74 -7.84 5.97 -5.28
CA GLY A 74 -7.13 7.24 -5.26
C GLY A 74 -6.85 7.85 -6.66
N PHE A 75 -6.86 7.05 -7.71
CA PHE A 75 -6.36 7.47 -9.02
C PHE A 75 -7.16 8.61 -9.69
N PRO A 76 -8.51 8.66 -9.65
CA PRO A 76 -9.27 9.70 -10.36
C PRO A 76 -9.01 11.13 -9.87
N SER A 77 -9.00 11.38 -8.55
CA SER A 77 -8.73 12.73 -8.01
C SER A 77 -7.28 13.18 -8.32
N PHE A 78 -6.33 12.23 -8.33
CA PHE A 78 -4.96 12.49 -8.77
C PHE A 78 -4.86 12.90 -10.24
N ILE A 79 -5.72 12.34 -11.11
CA ILE A 79 -5.82 12.75 -12.52
C ILE A 79 -6.36 14.18 -12.65
N GLU A 80 -7.33 14.60 -11.82
CA GLU A 80 -7.79 16.00 -11.81
C GLU A 80 -6.70 16.97 -11.32
N GLU A 81 -5.98 16.63 -10.24
CA GLU A 81 -4.84 17.44 -9.78
C GLU A 81 -3.73 17.53 -10.85
N MET A 82 -3.50 16.44 -11.60
CA MET A 82 -2.59 16.42 -12.75
C MET A 82 -3.01 17.36 -13.88
N LYS A 83 -4.30 17.43 -14.25
CA LYS A 83 -4.78 18.36 -15.29
C LYS A 83 -4.47 19.82 -14.93
N VAL A 84 -4.74 20.19 -13.68
CA VAL A 84 -4.44 21.52 -13.13
C VAL A 84 -2.93 21.79 -13.14
N PHE A 85 -2.13 20.82 -12.69
CA PHE A 85 -0.67 20.89 -12.72
C PHE A 85 -0.12 21.20 -14.12
N TYR A 86 -0.56 20.50 -15.18
CA TYR A 86 -0.05 20.78 -16.53
C TYR A 86 -0.32 22.21 -16.98
N LYS A 87 -1.52 22.75 -16.69
CA LYS A 87 -1.89 24.14 -17.03
C LYS A 87 -1.01 25.15 -16.28
N GLU A 88 -0.80 24.95 -14.99
CA GLU A 88 -0.02 25.87 -14.15
C GLU A 88 1.49 25.76 -14.39
N ARG A 89 1.96 24.57 -14.79
CA ARG A 89 3.36 24.31 -15.17
C ARG A 89 3.71 24.99 -16.50
N LEU A 90 2.83 24.95 -17.49
CA LEU A 90 2.99 25.65 -18.78
C LEU A 90 3.07 27.18 -18.58
N ASN A 91 2.28 27.72 -17.66
CA ASN A 91 2.33 29.13 -17.27
C ASN A 91 3.50 29.49 -16.34
N GLY A 92 4.40 28.55 -16.02
CA GLY A 92 5.62 28.79 -15.25
C GLY A 92 5.44 29.01 -13.74
N HIS A 93 4.26 28.74 -13.15
CA HIS A 93 3.99 29.11 -11.76
C HIS A 93 4.85 28.37 -10.71
N TYR A 94 5.18 27.10 -10.93
CA TYR A 94 6.03 26.27 -10.06
C TYR A 94 6.61 25.06 -10.83
N GLY A 95 7.56 24.34 -10.21
CA GLY A 95 8.24 23.18 -10.79
C GLY A 95 7.76 21.83 -10.26
N VAL A 96 8.11 20.75 -10.98
CA VAL A 96 7.73 19.35 -10.66
C VAL A 96 8.05 18.95 -9.21
N GLY A 97 9.20 19.35 -8.67
CA GLY A 97 9.61 18.99 -7.31
C GLY A 97 8.73 19.62 -6.22
N VAL A 98 8.31 20.88 -6.42
CA VAL A 98 7.36 21.57 -5.51
C VAL A 98 6.01 20.85 -5.54
N PHE A 99 5.54 20.48 -6.73
CA PHE A 99 4.28 19.74 -6.89
C PHE A 99 4.27 18.42 -6.10
N ILE A 100 5.28 17.56 -6.33
CA ILE A 100 5.33 16.23 -5.69
C ILE A 100 5.46 16.36 -4.17
N LEU A 101 6.28 17.30 -3.68
CA LEU A 101 6.44 17.51 -2.25
C LEU A 101 5.18 18.09 -1.59
N SER A 102 4.48 19.02 -2.25
CA SER A 102 3.19 19.53 -1.77
C SER A 102 2.12 18.44 -1.69
N ASN A 103 1.98 17.61 -2.74
CA ASN A 103 1.05 16.47 -2.77
C ASN A 103 1.38 15.43 -1.69
N PHE A 104 2.67 15.16 -1.43
CA PHE A 104 3.09 14.28 -0.34
C PHE A 104 2.67 14.86 1.02
N LEU A 105 3.01 16.13 1.30
CA LEU A 105 2.69 16.79 2.57
C LEU A 105 1.18 16.97 2.79
N SER A 106 0.39 17.22 1.74
CA SER A 106 -1.07 17.36 1.85
C SER A 106 -1.80 16.02 2.03
N SER A 107 -1.31 14.93 1.43
CA SER A 107 -1.90 13.58 1.57
C SER A 107 -1.59 12.91 2.91
N PHE A 108 -0.43 13.21 3.51
CA PHE A 108 0.08 12.52 4.69
C PHE A 108 -0.90 12.44 5.88
N PRO A 109 -1.60 13.51 6.31
CA PRO A 109 -2.53 13.44 7.43
C PRO A 109 -3.74 12.53 7.17
N PHE A 110 -4.28 12.53 5.95
CA PHE A 110 -5.42 11.68 5.58
C PHE A 110 -5.03 10.20 5.53
N LEU A 111 -3.84 9.89 5.01
CA LEU A 111 -3.31 8.52 4.99
C LEU A 111 -3.04 8.01 6.41
N ILE A 112 -2.51 8.85 7.30
CA ILE A 112 -2.35 8.53 8.72
C ILE A 112 -3.71 8.28 9.39
N ALA A 113 -4.71 9.14 9.16
CA ALA A 113 -6.04 8.97 9.75
C ALA A 113 -6.72 7.67 9.30
N ILE A 114 -6.61 7.32 8.02
CA ILE A 114 -7.12 6.05 7.47
C ILE A 114 -6.38 4.85 8.07
N SER A 115 -5.04 4.91 8.14
CA SER A 115 -4.21 3.82 8.67
C SER A 115 -4.44 3.61 10.17
N LEU A 116 -4.40 4.67 10.98
CA LEU A 116 -4.59 4.59 12.42
C LEU A 116 -6.00 4.13 12.81
N SER A 117 -7.04 4.65 12.16
CA SER A 117 -8.42 4.21 12.45
C SER A 117 -8.61 2.73 12.14
N SER A 118 -8.21 2.28 10.94
CA SER A 118 -8.31 0.88 10.53
C SER A 118 -7.47 -0.07 11.40
N ALA A 119 -6.22 0.30 11.71
CA ALA A 119 -5.35 -0.49 12.57
C ALA A 119 -5.89 -0.58 14.02
N SER A 120 -6.37 0.53 14.58
CA SER A 120 -6.92 0.56 15.95
C SER A 120 -8.17 -0.30 16.06
N ILE A 121 -9.13 -0.12 15.15
CA ILE A 121 -10.37 -0.91 15.11
C ILE A 121 -10.04 -2.41 15.00
N THR A 122 -9.15 -2.79 14.08
CA THR A 122 -8.87 -4.21 13.85
C THR A 122 -8.07 -4.84 15.00
N TYR A 123 -7.15 -4.09 15.62
CA TYR A 123 -6.40 -4.52 16.80
C TYR A 123 -7.31 -4.83 17.99
N PHE A 124 -8.25 -3.94 18.32
CA PHE A 124 -9.13 -4.12 19.46
C PHE A 124 -10.16 -5.24 19.29
N MET A 125 -10.42 -5.68 18.05
CA MET A 125 -11.55 -6.55 17.78
C MET A 125 -11.18 -7.99 17.36
N SER A 126 -10.01 -8.28 16.76
CA SER A 126 -9.81 -9.53 15.98
C SER A 126 -9.96 -10.90 16.70
N SER A 127 -10.48 -11.90 15.98
CA SER A 127 -10.62 -13.34 16.34
C SER A 127 -11.53 -14.40 15.60
N THR A 128 -11.03 -15.14 14.60
CA THR A 128 -11.59 -16.41 14.02
C THR A 128 -12.44 -16.29 12.73
N PHE A 129 -13.02 -17.39 12.22
CA PHE A 129 -12.73 -17.90 10.87
C PHE A 129 -13.94 -18.15 9.95
N MET A 130 -13.66 -18.24 8.64
CA MET A 130 -14.47 -18.80 7.53
C MET A 130 -15.49 -17.94 6.73
N MET A 131 -15.88 -16.72 7.11
CA MET A 131 -16.77 -15.91 6.26
C MET A 131 -16.05 -15.07 5.17
N GLY A 132 -14.79 -14.68 5.39
CA GLY A 132 -14.04 -13.79 4.49
C GLY A 132 -13.63 -14.39 3.13
N VAL A 133 -13.65 -15.72 2.99
CA VAL A 133 -13.18 -16.42 1.77
C VAL A 133 -14.17 -16.27 0.61
N ILE A 134 -15.48 -16.28 0.91
CA ILE A 134 -16.54 -16.28 -0.12
C ILE A 134 -16.68 -14.90 -0.79
N LEU A 135 -16.37 -13.81 -0.07
CA LEU A 135 -16.48 -12.44 -0.61
C LEU A 135 -15.18 -11.91 -1.24
N GLY A 136 -14.02 -12.51 -0.96
CA GLY A 136 -12.72 -12.05 -1.49
C GLY A 136 -12.25 -12.73 -2.79
N ALA A 137 -12.77 -13.91 -3.10
CA ALA A 137 -12.16 -14.82 -4.10
C ALA A 137 -12.28 -14.37 -5.57
N GLY A 138 -13.18 -13.46 -5.93
CA GLY A 138 -13.43 -13.09 -7.33
C GLY A 138 -12.40 -12.14 -7.98
N LEU A 139 -11.79 -11.24 -7.19
CA LEU A 139 -10.97 -10.13 -7.72
C LEU A 139 -9.58 -9.98 -7.09
N ILE A 140 -9.34 -10.55 -5.90
CA ILE A 140 -8.07 -10.37 -5.18
C ILE A 140 -7.08 -11.52 -5.46
N GLY A 141 -7.58 -12.69 -5.91
CA GLY A 141 -6.79 -13.92 -6.06
C GLY A 141 -5.54 -13.79 -6.95
N ILE A 142 -5.60 -13.00 -8.03
CA ILE A 142 -4.49 -12.81 -8.97
C ILE A 142 -3.31 -12.07 -8.31
N MET A 143 -3.57 -11.16 -7.35
CA MET A 143 -2.51 -10.42 -6.65
C MET A 143 -2.00 -11.15 -5.40
N MET A 144 -2.86 -11.88 -4.69
CA MET A 144 -2.44 -12.68 -3.53
C MET A 144 -1.59 -13.91 -3.90
N ALA A 145 -1.77 -14.44 -5.12
CA ALA A 145 -0.95 -15.54 -5.65
C ALA A 145 0.56 -15.20 -5.74
N THR A 146 0.92 -13.92 -5.80
CA THR A 146 2.32 -13.45 -5.96
C THR A 146 2.97 -13.05 -4.63
N ALA A 147 2.17 -12.90 -3.57
CA ALA A 147 2.60 -12.38 -2.27
C ALA A 147 2.92 -13.47 -1.23
N GLY A 148 2.85 -14.76 -1.58
CA GLY A 148 3.13 -15.89 -0.68
C GLY A 148 1.99 -16.28 0.26
N PHE A 149 0.76 -15.81 0.03
CA PHE A 149 -0.39 -16.11 0.88
C PHE A 149 -1.01 -17.50 0.62
N PHE A 150 -1.00 -17.95 -0.64
CA PHE A 150 -1.54 -19.26 -1.05
C PHE A 150 -0.48 -20.35 -1.22
N ARG A 151 0.81 -20.02 -1.07
CA ARG A 151 1.95 -20.94 -1.22
C ARG A 151 3.13 -20.40 -0.43
N LEU A 152 3.86 -21.27 0.29
CA LEU A 152 4.99 -20.86 1.12
C LEU A 152 6.04 -20.12 0.29
N LEU A 153 6.62 -19.04 0.86
CA LEU A 153 7.64 -18.20 0.21
C LEU A 153 8.78 -18.99 -0.48
N PRO A 154 9.39 -20.03 0.12
CA PRO A 154 10.46 -20.81 -0.53
C PRO A 154 10.07 -21.58 -1.79
N GLU A 155 8.76 -21.73 -2.11
CA GLU A 155 8.28 -22.50 -3.28
C GLU A 155 8.00 -21.65 -4.55
N LEU A 156 8.20 -20.34 -4.50
CA LEU A 156 7.94 -19.47 -5.67
C LEU A 156 8.94 -19.71 -6.82
N PRO A 157 8.48 -19.68 -8.10
CA PRO A 157 9.38 -19.88 -9.25
C PRO A 157 10.43 -18.76 -9.34
N LYS A 158 11.69 -19.14 -9.10
CA LYS A 158 12.78 -18.24 -8.71
C LYS A 158 13.00 -17.06 -9.67
N ILE A 159 13.06 -17.33 -10.98
CA ILE A 159 13.50 -16.34 -11.99
C ILE A 159 12.63 -15.08 -12.01
N PHE A 160 11.30 -15.21 -11.97
CA PHE A 160 10.38 -14.09 -12.19
C PHE A 160 9.61 -13.65 -10.94
N TRP A 161 9.25 -14.57 -10.05
CA TRP A 161 8.41 -14.22 -8.89
C TRP A 161 9.25 -13.83 -7.67
N THR A 162 10.35 -14.55 -7.42
CA THR A 162 11.22 -14.29 -6.26
C THR A 162 12.14 -13.08 -6.48
N TYR A 163 12.81 -12.96 -7.62
CA TYR A 163 13.94 -12.01 -7.73
C TYR A 163 13.65 -10.59 -8.25
N PRO A 164 12.59 -10.32 -9.04
CA PRO A 164 12.11 -8.95 -9.24
C PRO A 164 10.81 -8.63 -8.51
N VAL A 165 9.77 -9.46 -8.62
CA VAL A 165 8.41 -9.11 -8.15
C VAL A 165 8.34 -9.01 -6.63
N PHE A 166 8.81 -10.02 -5.90
CA PHE A 166 8.75 -10.02 -4.43
C PHE A 166 9.53 -8.85 -3.80
N TYR A 167 10.78 -8.61 -4.20
CA TYR A 167 11.63 -7.56 -3.61
C TYR A 167 11.14 -6.13 -3.87
N ILE A 168 10.49 -5.89 -5.02
CA ILE A 168 9.89 -4.59 -5.40
C ILE A 168 8.50 -4.40 -4.77
N ASN A 169 7.83 -5.49 -4.38
CA ASN A 169 6.51 -5.46 -3.78
C ASN A 169 6.57 -5.01 -2.31
N TYR A 170 6.21 -3.74 -2.07
CA TYR A 170 6.08 -3.20 -0.70
C TYR A 170 5.14 -4.01 0.19
N MET A 171 4.13 -4.69 -0.39
CA MET A 171 3.16 -5.49 0.36
C MET A 171 3.80 -6.73 0.99
N SER A 172 4.81 -7.32 0.33
CA SER A 172 5.56 -8.45 0.85
C SER A 172 6.36 -8.07 2.09
N TRP A 173 7.09 -6.96 2.05
CA TRP A 173 7.81 -6.40 3.19
C TRP A 173 6.87 -5.95 4.32
N ALA A 174 5.79 -5.24 3.99
CA ALA A 174 4.81 -4.80 4.98
C ALA A 174 4.16 -5.98 5.72
N LEU A 175 3.87 -7.08 5.00
CA LEU A 175 3.28 -8.28 5.58
C LEU A 175 4.28 -9.05 6.45
N GLN A 176 5.55 -9.17 6.05
CA GLN A 176 6.60 -9.76 6.90
C GLN A 176 6.81 -8.95 8.18
N GLY A 177 6.91 -7.62 8.07
CA GLY A 177 6.99 -6.74 9.24
C GLY A 177 5.78 -6.84 10.16
N ALA A 178 4.57 -6.98 9.60
CA ALA A 178 3.34 -7.17 10.37
C ALA A 178 3.31 -8.52 11.12
N TYR A 179 3.63 -9.63 10.46
CA TYR A 179 3.68 -10.94 11.12
C TYR A 179 4.78 -11.02 12.18
N LYS A 180 5.98 -10.47 11.91
CA LYS A 180 7.03 -10.33 12.93
C LYS A 180 6.59 -9.42 14.09
N ASN A 181 5.66 -8.49 13.88
CA ASN A 181 5.14 -7.64 14.95
C ASN A 181 4.04 -8.31 15.79
N ASP A 182 3.20 -9.16 15.20
CA ASP A 182 2.12 -9.88 15.90
C ASP A 182 2.60 -11.16 16.59
N MET A 183 3.61 -11.86 16.03
CA MET A 183 3.99 -13.20 16.46
C MET A 183 5.30 -13.30 17.27
N ILE A 184 6.23 -12.35 17.20
CA ILE A 184 7.47 -12.44 18.01
C ILE A 184 7.14 -12.22 19.50
N GLY A 185 7.60 -13.11 20.36
CA GLY A 185 7.38 -13.04 21.81
C GLY A 185 6.03 -13.54 22.31
N ILE A 186 5.21 -14.19 21.47
CA ILE A 186 4.01 -14.92 21.92
C ILE A 186 4.16 -16.43 21.72
N GLU A 187 3.45 -17.21 22.55
CA GLU A 187 3.42 -18.67 22.50
C GLU A 187 2.02 -19.16 22.11
N PHE A 188 1.98 -20.21 21.28
CA PHE A 188 0.77 -20.85 20.78
C PHE A 188 0.66 -22.27 21.33
N ASP A 189 -0.57 -22.72 21.59
CA ASP A 189 -0.82 -24.08 22.01
C ASP A 189 -0.62 -25.06 20.83
N SER A 190 0.04 -26.18 21.08
CA SER A 190 0.36 -27.16 20.05
C SER A 190 -0.90 -27.90 19.55
N LEU A 191 -0.82 -28.52 18.36
CA LEU A 191 -1.91 -29.33 17.81
C LEU A 191 -2.22 -30.57 18.67
N TYR A 192 -1.23 -31.06 19.42
CA TYR A 192 -1.35 -32.22 20.30
C TYR A 192 -1.22 -31.79 21.77
N PRO A 193 -2.11 -32.21 22.69
CA PRO A 193 -2.13 -31.73 24.08
C PRO A 193 -0.84 -31.98 24.87
N ASP A 194 -0.11 -33.05 24.56
CA ASP A 194 1.11 -33.46 25.28
C ASP A 194 2.40 -32.83 24.73
N GLN A 195 2.30 -31.95 23.73
CA GLN A 195 3.46 -31.27 23.12
C GLN A 195 3.69 -29.89 23.74
N PRO A 196 4.96 -29.42 23.83
CA PRO A 196 5.26 -28.08 24.33
C PRO A 196 4.60 -27.00 23.45
N LYS A 197 4.35 -25.83 24.05
CA LYS A 197 3.84 -24.66 23.32
C LYS A 197 4.81 -24.25 22.23
N LEU A 198 4.27 -23.93 21.06
CA LEU A 198 5.01 -23.48 19.90
C LEU A 198 5.32 -21.99 20.05
N LYS A 199 6.60 -21.62 19.96
CA LYS A 199 6.99 -20.20 19.98
C LYS A 199 6.62 -19.53 18.67
N GLY A 200 6.20 -18.27 18.73
CA GLY A 200 5.86 -17.51 17.53
C GLY A 200 7.02 -17.34 16.55
N GLU A 201 8.28 -17.35 17.01
CA GLU A 201 9.46 -17.40 16.12
C GLU A 201 9.53 -18.71 15.31
N GLU A 202 9.21 -19.84 15.95
CA GLU A 202 9.17 -21.17 15.32
C GLU A 202 7.99 -21.27 14.35
N VAL A 203 6.83 -20.70 14.70
CA VAL A 203 5.66 -20.60 13.80
C VAL A 203 5.97 -19.76 12.56
N LEU A 204 6.61 -18.59 12.73
CA LEU A 204 7.01 -17.72 11.62
C LEU A 204 7.95 -18.43 10.63
N THR A 205 8.93 -19.17 11.15
CA THR A 205 9.95 -19.85 10.33
C THR A 205 9.46 -21.16 9.71
N SER A 206 8.80 -22.03 10.49
CA SER A 206 8.41 -23.38 10.05
C SER A 206 7.09 -23.43 9.28
N MET A 207 6.08 -22.64 9.68
CA MET A 207 4.74 -22.67 9.09
C MET A 207 4.53 -21.60 8.02
N ILE A 208 5.00 -20.38 8.29
CA ILE A 208 4.80 -19.23 7.38
C ILE A 208 5.99 -19.06 6.41
N GLY A 209 7.16 -19.61 6.74
CA GLY A 209 8.36 -19.56 5.89
C GLY A 209 9.05 -18.19 5.86
N ILE A 210 8.93 -17.41 6.94
CA ILE A 210 9.56 -16.08 7.09
C ILE A 210 10.87 -16.24 7.84
N THR A 211 11.96 -15.73 7.26
CA THR A 211 13.27 -15.73 7.90
C THR A 211 13.36 -14.64 8.98
N LEU A 212 14.05 -14.97 10.07
CA LEU A 212 14.30 -14.09 11.22
C LEU A 212 15.74 -13.55 11.25
N ASP A 213 16.43 -13.61 10.11
CA ASP A 213 17.77 -13.07 9.87
C ASP A 213 17.83 -11.54 10.05
N HIS A 214 16.71 -10.85 9.84
CA HIS A 214 16.58 -9.40 10.02
C HIS A 214 15.34 -9.00 10.81
N SER A 215 15.50 -7.98 11.65
CA SER A 215 14.45 -7.41 12.51
C SER A 215 13.32 -6.75 11.71
N LYS A 216 12.11 -6.70 12.29
CA LYS A 216 10.92 -6.02 11.74
C LYS A 216 11.12 -4.56 11.32
N TRP A 217 12.14 -3.89 11.86
CA TRP A 217 12.52 -2.53 11.48
C TRP A 217 13.19 -2.46 10.10
N TRP A 218 13.86 -3.51 9.64
CA TRP A 218 14.39 -3.61 8.28
C TRP A 218 13.26 -3.75 7.25
N ASP A 219 12.21 -4.53 7.56
CA ASP A 219 11.00 -4.60 6.73
C ASP A 219 10.35 -3.21 6.56
N LEU A 220 10.22 -2.46 7.66
CA LEU A 220 9.70 -1.09 7.64
C LEU A 220 10.61 -0.13 6.83
N ALA A 221 11.93 -0.26 6.99
CA ALA A 221 12.90 0.53 6.23
C ALA A 221 12.85 0.22 4.73
N ALA A 222 12.65 -1.05 4.34
CA ALA A 222 12.45 -1.44 2.95
C ALA A 222 11.17 -0.84 2.36
N VAL A 223 10.04 -0.86 3.09
CA VAL A 223 8.79 -0.19 2.67
C VAL A 223 9.00 1.32 2.50
N ALA A 224 9.71 1.97 3.42
CA ALA A 224 10.03 3.39 3.32
C ALA A 224 10.95 3.71 2.11
N ALA A 225 11.95 2.86 1.84
CA ALA A 225 12.82 2.98 0.68
C ALA A 225 12.06 2.81 -0.64
N ILE A 226 11.15 1.83 -0.73
CA ILE A 226 10.28 1.62 -1.91
C ILE A 226 9.38 2.84 -2.13
N LEU A 227 8.80 3.42 -1.07
CA LEU A 227 8.00 4.65 -1.16
C LEU A 227 8.81 5.83 -1.72
N VAL A 228 10.05 6.03 -1.25
CA VAL A 228 10.94 7.07 -1.76
C VAL A 228 11.32 6.79 -3.23
N ALA A 229 11.66 5.55 -3.56
CA ALA A 229 12.00 5.13 -4.92
C ALA A 229 10.86 5.39 -5.91
N TYR A 230 9.61 5.06 -5.56
CA TYR A 230 8.44 5.36 -6.41
C TYR A 230 8.18 6.87 -6.55
N ARG A 231 8.43 7.68 -5.51
CA ARG A 231 8.30 9.16 -5.63
C ARG A 231 9.39 9.76 -6.52
N LEU A 232 10.62 9.24 -6.47
CA LEU A 232 11.71 9.64 -7.38
C LEU A 232 11.43 9.19 -8.82
N LEU A 233 10.99 7.95 -9.02
CA LEU A 233 10.59 7.43 -10.33
C LEU A 233 9.44 8.27 -10.93
N PHE A 234 8.45 8.65 -10.13
CA PHE A 234 7.39 9.55 -10.58
C PHE A 234 7.90 10.95 -10.96
N PHE A 235 8.83 11.52 -10.19
CA PHE A 235 9.52 12.76 -10.55
C PHE A 235 10.25 12.65 -11.89
N PHE A 236 11.00 11.57 -12.12
CA PHE A 236 11.70 11.33 -13.38
C PHE A 236 10.73 11.13 -14.55
N ILE A 237 9.63 10.39 -14.37
CA ILE A 237 8.58 10.24 -15.40
C ILE A 237 7.99 11.59 -15.79
N LEU A 238 7.62 12.44 -14.82
CA LEU A 238 7.12 13.79 -15.11
C LEU A 238 8.18 14.66 -15.81
N LYS A 239 9.46 14.55 -15.43
CA LYS A 239 10.57 15.29 -16.05
C LYS A 239 10.87 14.83 -17.48
N LEU A 240 10.84 13.52 -17.74
CA LEU A 240 11.02 12.96 -19.08
C LEU A 240 9.83 13.33 -19.98
N LYS A 241 8.60 13.22 -19.47
CA LYS A 241 7.39 13.65 -20.18
C LYS A 241 7.41 15.14 -20.51
N GLU A 242 7.84 15.98 -19.57
CA GLU A 242 8.03 17.43 -19.79
C GLU A 242 9.00 17.71 -20.95
N ARG A 243 10.12 16.98 -21.03
CA ARG A 243 11.12 17.14 -22.10
C ARG A 243 10.69 16.56 -23.44
N ALA A 244 9.94 15.44 -23.44
CA ALA A 244 9.52 14.74 -24.65
C ALA A 244 8.25 15.33 -25.30
N MET A 245 7.30 15.83 -24.52
CA MET A 245 6.03 16.39 -25.01
C MET A 245 6.18 17.46 -26.11
N PRO A 246 7.06 18.47 -26.01
CA PRO A 246 7.24 19.44 -27.10
C PRO A 246 7.83 18.80 -28.35
N ILE A 247 8.81 17.89 -28.21
CA ILE A 247 9.45 17.19 -29.33
C ILE A 247 8.41 16.37 -30.11
N PHE A 248 7.56 15.60 -29.42
CA PHE A 248 6.45 14.88 -30.04
C PHE A 248 5.46 15.81 -30.74
N LYS A 249 5.06 16.92 -30.10
CA LYS A 249 4.15 17.90 -30.73
C LYS A 249 4.75 18.51 -31.99
N THR A 250 6.02 18.92 -31.97
CA THR A 250 6.72 19.44 -33.15
C THR A 250 6.84 18.38 -34.24
N TYR A 251 7.15 17.13 -33.90
CA TYR A 251 7.20 16.03 -34.86
C TYR A 251 5.85 15.76 -35.55
N TYR A 252 4.76 15.68 -34.78
CA TYR A 252 3.42 15.48 -35.35
C TYR A 252 2.93 16.70 -36.15
N ALA A 253 3.20 17.92 -35.69
CA ALA A 253 2.86 19.14 -36.43
C ALA A 253 3.62 19.23 -37.77
N ASN A 254 4.93 18.98 -37.76
CA ASN A 254 5.74 18.94 -38.97
C ASN A 254 5.25 17.86 -39.93
N LYS A 255 4.92 16.66 -39.42
CA LYS A 255 4.36 15.57 -40.24
C LYS A 255 3.03 15.97 -40.89
N GLN A 256 2.14 16.66 -40.16
CA GLN A 256 0.89 17.18 -40.71
C GLN A 256 1.14 18.21 -41.83
N ILE A 257 2.03 19.17 -41.61
CA ILE A 257 2.41 20.20 -42.60
C ILE A 257 3.00 19.57 -43.87
N THR A 258 3.82 18.52 -43.76
CA THR A 258 4.34 17.79 -44.93
C THR A 258 3.34 16.84 -45.60
N SER A 259 2.14 16.67 -45.03
CA SER A 259 1.10 15.78 -45.56
C SER A 259 -0.13 16.51 -46.13
N THR A 260 -0.21 17.83 -45.95
CA THR A 260 -1.15 18.69 -46.66
C THR A 260 -0.58 19.02 -48.05
N PRO A 261 -1.30 18.71 -49.15
CA PRO A 261 -0.86 19.01 -50.52
C PRO A 261 -0.93 20.50 -50.86
#